data_AF-A0A924NDL7-F1
#
_entry.id   AF-A0A924NDL7-F1
#
_cell.length_a   1.000
_cell.length_b   1.000
_cell.length_c   1.000
_cell.angle_alpha   90.00
_cell.angle_beta   90.00
_cell.angle_gamma   90.00
#
_symmetry.space_group_name_H-M   'P 1'
#
loop_
_entity.id
_entity.type
_entity.pdbx_description
1 polymer ?
#
loop_
_entity_poly.entity_id
_entity_poly.type
_entity_poly.pdbx_seq_one_letter_code
_entity_poly.pdbx_strand_id
1 'polypeptide(L)'
;LHANFPELVREGFAVKVWIVSPTTCMATLHTMRAVLKDARMREQAGVIRSTLRSLHRDVELVVERVDKLNVHFNQARADLDGIGTAAERAGKRAARLDNFDFEELEATPVVPVLGGQAAE
;
A
#
# COMPACT_ATOMS: atom_id res chain seq x y z
N LEU A 1 -30.40 55.13 29.70
CA LEU A 1 -31.09 54.97 28.40
C LEU A 1 -32.16 53.88 28.46
N HIS A 2 -31.81 52.62 28.70
CA HIS A 2 -32.80 51.53 28.81
C HIS A 2 -33.86 51.68 29.91
N ALA A 3 -33.53 52.29 31.06
CA ALA A 3 -34.48 52.49 32.16
C ALA A 3 -35.42 53.70 31.99
N ASN A 4 -34.97 54.75 31.29
CA ASN A 4 -35.66 56.04 31.24
C ASN A 4 -36.27 56.35 29.86
N PHE A 5 -35.79 55.68 28.79
CA PHE A 5 -36.21 55.92 27.41
C PHE A 5 -36.41 54.59 26.65
N PRO A 6 -37.31 53.70 27.10
CA PRO A 6 -37.53 52.39 26.46
C PRO A 6 -38.15 52.51 25.06
N GLU A 7 -38.97 53.53 24.80
CA GLU A 7 -39.60 53.74 23.48
C GLU A 7 -38.57 54.01 22.38
N LEU A 8 -37.55 54.82 22.67
CA LEU A 8 -36.46 55.09 21.72
C LEU A 8 -35.67 53.81 21.39
N VAL A 9 -35.47 52.94 22.39
CA VAL A 9 -34.81 51.66 22.20
C VAL A 9 -35.66 50.74 21.30
N ARG A 10 -36.99 50.72 21.53
CA ARG A 10 -37.94 49.93 20.72
C ARG A 10 -38.00 50.41 19.28
N GLU A 11 -38.03 51.73 19.07
CA GLU A 11 -37.97 52.34 17.73
C GLU A 11 -36.67 51.99 17.01
N GLY A 12 -35.53 52.05 17.70
CA GLY A 12 -34.24 51.59 17.19
C GLY A 12 -34.28 50.15 16.70
N PHE A 13 -34.84 49.24 17.50
CA PHE A 13 -35.02 47.84 17.09
C PHE A 13 -35.91 47.70 15.85
N ALA A 14 -36.99 48.49 15.74
CA ALA A 14 -37.89 48.45 14.59
C ALA A 14 -37.18 48.83 13.27
N VAL A 15 -36.21 49.73 13.32
CA VAL A 15 -35.38 50.13 12.16
C VAL A 15 -34.06 49.35 12.06
N LYS A 16 -33.90 48.24 12.79
CA LYS A 16 -32.70 47.38 12.82
C LYS A 16 -31.42 48.08 13.32
N VAL A 17 -31.56 49.11 14.17
CA VAL A 17 -30.45 49.81 14.83
C VAL A 17 -30.40 49.40 16.29
N TRP A 18 -29.33 48.70 16.68
CA TRP A 18 -29.08 48.34 18.07
C TRP A 18 -28.31 49.43 18.79
N ILE A 19 -28.91 50.01 19.83
CA ILE A 19 -28.22 50.92 20.74
C ILE A 19 -27.43 50.07 21.73
N VAL A 20 -26.10 50.22 21.73
CA VAL A 20 -25.19 49.42 22.55
C VAL A 20 -24.22 50.31 23.32
N SER A 21 -23.82 49.86 24.51
CA SER A 21 -22.62 50.39 25.18
C SER A 21 -21.37 49.73 24.59
N PRO A 22 -20.17 50.28 24.84
CA PRO A 22 -18.92 49.64 24.44
C PRO A 22 -18.82 48.17 24.88
N THR A 23 -19.31 47.84 26.07
CA THR A 23 -19.31 46.47 26.60
C THR A 23 -20.29 45.54 25.88
N THR A 24 -21.53 45.98 25.61
CA THR A 24 -22.52 45.18 24.88
C THR A 24 -22.14 45.00 23.42
N CYS A 25 -21.54 46.02 22.81
CA CYS A 25 -20.98 45.93 21.46
C CYS A 25 -19.87 44.88 21.39
N MET A 26 -18.90 44.97 22.31
CA MET A 26 -17.80 44.01 22.39
C MET A 26 -18.28 42.59 22.68
N ALA A 27 -19.27 42.41 23.56
CA ALA A 27 -19.89 41.12 23.82
C ALA A 27 -20.51 40.55 22.53
N THR A 28 -21.31 41.35 21.82
CA THR A 28 -21.96 40.94 20.56
C THR A 28 -20.93 40.55 19.50
N LEU A 29 -19.87 41.33 19.33
CA LEU A 29 -18.78 41.04 18.39
C LEU A 29 -18.04 39.75 18.76
N HIS A 30 -17.82 39.50 20.05
CA HIS A 30 -17.17 38.27 20.51
C HIS A 30 -18.03 37.03 20.21
N THR A 31 -19.34 37.10 20.47
CA THR A 31 -20.29 36.03 20.14
C THR A 31 -20.35 35.78 18.64
N MET A 32 -20.44 36.83 17.83
CA MET A 32 -20.42 36.73 16.37
C MET A 32 -19.11 36.10 15.86
N ARG A 33 -17.96 36.49 16.41
CA ARG A 33 -16.66 35.89 16.08
C ARG A 33 -16.62 34.40 16.40
N ALA A 34 -17.17 33.99 17.54
CA ALA A 34 -17.25 32.58 17.91
C ALA A 34 -18.13 31.79 16.91
N VAL A 35 -19.30 32.32 16.55
CA VAL A 35 -20.20 31.69 15.57
C VAL A 35 -19.56 31.58 14.18
N LEU A 36 -18.89 32.63 13.71
CA LEU A 36 -18.21 32.62 12.40
C LEU A 36 -17.04 31.63 12.36
N LYS A 37 -16.28 31.48 13.46
CA LYS A 37 -15.21 30.49 13.57
C LYS A 37 -15.76 29.07 13.51
N ASP A 38 -16.87 28.81 14.19
CA ASP A 38 -17.55 27.51 14.23
C ASP A 38 -18.11 27.13 12.83
N ALA A 39 -18.68 28.10 12.10
CA ALA A 39 -19.13 27.89 10.72
C ALA A 39 -17.98 27.47 9.79
N ARG A 40 -16.85 28.19 9.83
CA ARG A 40 -15.65 27.85 9.04
C ARG A 40 -15.05 26.50 9.42
N MET A 41 -15.02 26.15 10.71
CA MET A 41 -14.53 24.83 11.15
C MET A 41 -15.45 23.68 10.69
N ARG A 42 -16.77 23.87 10.67
CA ARG A 42 -17.71 22.85 10.16
C ARG A 42 -17.53 22.58 8.66
N GLU A 43 -17.29 23.62 7.87
CA GLU A 43 -17.00 23.48 6.43
C GLU A 43 -15.72 22.66 6.19
N GLN A 44 -14.65 22.97 6.92
CA GLN A 44 -13.39 22.24 6.86
C GLN A 44 -13.51 20.78 7.33
N ALA A 45 -14.30 20.52 8.38
CA ALA A 45 -14.58 19.15 8.83
C ALA A 45 -15.31 18.33 7.75
N GLY A 46 -16.15 18.96 6.91
CA GLY A 46 -16.75 18.33 5.74
C GLY A 46 -15.72 17.87 4.73
N VAL A 47 -14.77 18.76 4.38
CA VAL A 47 -13.68 18.47 3.44
C VAL A 47 -12.76 17.36 3.95
N ILE A 48 -12.37 17.40 5.23
CA ILE A 48 -11.53 16.35 5.84
C ILE A 48 -12.23 14.99 5.76
N ARG A 49 -13.53 14.92 6.05
CA ARG A 49 -14.30 13.66 5.96
C ARG A 49 -14.37 13.12 4.53
N SER A 50 -14.55 13.99 3.52
CA SER A 50 -14.54 13.53 2.12
C SER A 50 -13.18 12.99 1.72
N THR A 51 -12.09 13.67 2.09
CA THR A 51 -10.72 13.22 1.80
C THR A 51 -10.41 11.90 2.49
N LEU A 52 -10.82 11.74 3.76
CA LEU A 52 -10.64 10.50 4.50
C LEU A 52 -11.40 9.32 3.85
N ARG A 53 -12.59 9.58 3.30
CA ARG A 53 -13.36 8.58 2.55
C ARG A 53 -12.63 8.14 1.28
N SER A 54 -12.08 9.10 0.52
CA SER A 54 -11.27 8.78 -0.67
C SER A 54 -10.04 7.96 -0.30
N LEU A 55 -9.33 8.35 0.77
CA LEU A 55 -8.17 7.63 1.26
C LEU A 55 -8.52 6.19 1.70
N HIS A 56 -9.65 6.00 2.38
CA HIS A 56 -10.13 4.65 2.72
C HIS A 56 -10.34 3.79 1.48
N ARG A 57 -10.92 4.36 0.42
CA ARG A 57 -11.12 3.65 -0.85
C ARG A 57 -9.79 3.27 -1.50
N ASP A 58 -8.80 4.16 -1.45
CA ASP A 58 -7.47 3.87 -1.99
C ASP A 58 -6.79 2.73 -1.21
N VAL A 59 -6.94 2.70 0.11
CA VAL A 59 -6.41 1.60 0.95
C VAL A 59 -7.07 0.26 0.59
N GLU A 60 -8.40 0.22 0.40
CA GLU A 60 -9.10 -1.00 -0.05
C GLU A 60 -8.55 -1.52 -1.38
N LEU A 61 -8.31 -0.63 -2.35
CA LEU A 61 -7.75 -1.00 -3.65
C LEU A 61 -6.32 -1.53 -3.53
N VAL A 62 -5.51 -0.95 -2.62
CA VAL A 62 -4.16 -1.45 -2.35
C VAL A 62 -4.22 -2.87 -1.77
N VAL A 63 -5.10 -3.12 -0.80
CA VAL A 63 -5.29 -4.45 -0.21
C VAL A 63 -5.67 -5.48 -1.28
N GLU A 64 -6.66 -5.16 -2.13
CA GLU A 64 -7.08 -6.06 -3.21
C GLU A 64 -5.93 -6.38 -4.19
N ARG A 65 -5.09 -5.38 -4.50
CA ARG A 65 -3.91 -5.59 -5.36
C ARG A 65 -2.84 -6.43 -4.70
N VAL A 66 -2.60 -6.23 -3.40
CA VAL A 66 -1.64 -7.02 -2.63
C VAL A 66 -2.10 -8.48 -2.54
N ASP A 67 -3.40 -8.74 -2.38
CA ASP A 67 -3.94 -10.09 -2.35
C ASP A 67 -3.73 -10.81 -3.69
N LYS A 68 -4.02 -10.14 -4.81
CA LYS A 68 -3.74 -10.69 -6.16
C LYS A 68 -2.25 -10.96 -6.34
N LEU A 69 -1.38 -10.05 -5.89
CA LEU A 69 0.05 -10.23 -5.96
C LEU A 69 0.51 -11.44 -5.13
N ASN A 70 -0.07 -11.65 -3.94
CA ASN A 70 0.23 -12.79 -3.08
C ASN A 70 -0.12 -14.13 -3.79
N VAL A 71 -1.25 -14.20 -4.48
CA VAL A 71 -1.60 -15.37 -5.31
C VAL A 71 -0.54 -15.64 -6.37
N HIS A 72 -0.08 -14.62 -7.09
CA HIS A 72 0.96 -14.77 -8.11
C HIS A 72 2.31 -15.19 -7.50
N PHE A 73 2.69 -14.65 -6.34
CA PHE A 73 3.93 -15.04 -5.65
C PHE A 73 3.89 -16.49 -5.17
N ASN A 74 2.74 -16.95 -4.68
CA ASN A 74 2.59 -18.35 -4.27
C ASN A 74 2.70 -19.30 -5.47
N GLN A 75 2.12 -18.91 -6.61
CA GLN A 75 2.29 -19.68 -7.85
C GLN A 75 3.77 -19.71 -8.29
N ALA A 76 4.43 -18.56 -8.35
CA ALA A 76 5.84 -18.48 -8.71
C ALA A 76 6.72 -19.30 -7.76
N ARG A 77 6.42 -19.30 -6.46
CA ARG A 77 7.12 -20.14 -5.48
C ARG A 77 6.94 -21.63 -5.75
N ALA A 78 5.71 -22.07 -6.01
CA ALA A 78 5.44 -23.47 -6.35
C ALA A 78 6.19 -23.89 -7.63
N ASP A 79 6.25 -23.01 -8.63
CA ASP A 79 6.98 -23.25 -9.87
C ASP A 79 8.48 -23.40 -9.60
N LEU A 80 9.06 -22.54 -8.75
CA LEU A 80 10.47 -22.62 -8.33
C LEU A 80 10.77 -23.93 -7.58
N ASP A 81 9.90 -24.37 -6.69
CA ASP A 81 10.05 -25.65 -5.96
C ASP A 81 10.02 -26.84 -6.94
N GLY A 82 9.13 -26.77 -7.94
CA GLY A 82 9.06 -27.75 -9.03
C GLY A 82 10.34 -27.81 -9.86
N ILE A 83 10.88 -26.64 -10.25
CA ILE A 83 12.15 -26.52 -10.98
C ILE A 83 13.31 -27.07 -10.14
N GLY A 84 13.37 -26.74 -8.84
CA GLY A 84 14.40 -27.25 -7.94
C GLY A 84 14.39 -28.78 -7.86
N THR A 85 13.20 -29.37 -7.74
CA THR A 85 13.05 -30.84 -7.73
C THR A 85 13.48 -31.47 -9.06
N ALA A 86 13.12 -30.86 -10.19
CA ALA A 86 13.52 -31.33 -11.52
C ALA A 86 15.04 -31.24 -11.72
N ALA A 87 15.65 -30.14 -11.28
CA ALA A 87 17.09 -29.93 -11.32
C ALA A 87 17.85 -30.96 -10.47
N GLU A 88 17.36 -31.28 -9.27
CA GLU A 88 17.95 -32.32 -8.42
C GLU A 88 17.91 -33.70 -9.10
N ARG A 89 16.77 -34.06 -9.70
CA ARG A 89 16.62 -35.32 -10.45
C ARG A 89 17.53 -35.36 -11.68
N ALA A 90 17.64 -34.25 -12.41
CA ALA A 90 18.54 -34.13 -13.56
C ALA A 90 20.00 -34.29 -13.15
N GLY A 91 20.42 -33.61 -12.07
CA GLY A 91 21.77 -33.73 -11.51
C GLY A 91 22.11 -35.16 -11.08
N LYS A 92 21.19 -35.84 -10.37
CA LYS A 92 21.34 -37.27 -10.02
C LYS A 92 21.49 -38.16 -11.24
N ARG A 93 20.80 -37.85 -12.36
CA ARG A 93 20.91 -38.61 -13.61
C ARG A 93 22.22 -38.32 -14.35
N ALA A 94 22.65 -37.07 -14.39
CA ALA A 94 23.93 -36.68 -14.97
C ALA A 94 25.09 -37.37 -14.25
N ALA A 95 25.13 -37.34 -12.91
CA ALA A 95 26.15 -38.01 -12.12
C ALA A 95 26.20 -39.54 -12.34
N ARG A 96 25.05 -40.18 -12.61
CA ARG A 96 25.00 -41.60 -12.97
C ARG A 96 25.54 -41.87 -14.37
N LEU A 97 25.27 -41.01 -15.34
CA LEU A 97 25.81 -41.13 -16.70
C LEU A 97 27.33 -40.95 -16.68
N ASP A 98 27.84 -39.93 -15.97
CA ASP A 98 29.27 -39.72 -15.82
C ASP A 98 29.94 -41.00 -15.26
N ASN A 99 29.42 -41.58 -14.17
CA ASN A 99 29.95 -42.82 -13.61
C ASN A 99 29.92 -44.01 -14.58
N PHE A 100 28.90 -44.12 -15.43
CA PHE A 100 28.76 -45.23 -16.38
C PHE A 100 29.78 -45.12 -17.53
N ASP A 101 30.04 -43.92 -18.03
CA ASP A 101 31.06 -43.67 -19.06
C ASP A 101 32.47 -44.07 -18.57
N PHE A 102 32.77 -43.87 -17.28
CA PHE A 102 34.07 -44.27 -16.71
C PHE A 102 34.20 -45.81 -16.53
N GLU A 103 33.16 -46.51 -16.08
CA GLU A 103 33.20 -47.98 -15.95
C GLU A 103 33.29 -48.68 -17.32
N GLU A 104 32.66 -48.15 -18.36
CA GLU A 104 32.70 -48.72 -19.72
C GLU A 104 34.08 -48.53 -20.39
N LEU A 105 34.74 -47.40 -20.13
CA LEU A 105 36.12 -47.15 -20.54
C LEU A 105 37.14 -48.04 -19.82
N GLU A 106 36.92 -48.35 -18.52
CA GLU A 106 37.78 -49.28 -17.78
C GLU A 106 37.58 -50.76 -18.17
N ALA A 107 36.36 -51.13 -18.59
CA ALA A 107 36.01 -52.50 -18.95
C ALA A 107 36.48 -52.93 -20.35
N THR A 108 37.08 -52.04 -21.15
CA THR A 108 37.63 -52.42 -22.46
C THR A 108 39.07 -52.93 -22.26
N PRO A 109 39.34 -54.24 -22.29
CA PRO A 109 40.72 -54.72 -22.17
C PRO A 109 41.49 -54.27 -23.41
N VAL A 110 42.51 -53.44 -23.19
CA VAL A 110 43.46 -53.05 -24.22
C VAL A 110 44.18 -54.34 -24.63
N VAL A 111 43.74 -54.96 -25.73
CA VAL A 111 44.38 -56.16 -26.27
C VAL A 111 45.78 -55.73 -26.74
N PRO A 112 46.87 -56.22 -26.13
CA PRO A 112 48.19 -55.91 -26.64
C PRO A 112 48.34 -56.65 -27.97
N VAL A 113 48.50 -55.89 -29.05
CA VAL A 113 48.86 -56.43 -30.36
C VAL A 113 50.29 -56.97 -30.24
N LEU A 114 50.40 -58.22 -29.82
CA LEU A 114 51.62 -59.00 -29.85
C LEU A 114 51.64 -59.81 -31.15
N GLY A 115 52.68 -59.59 -31.95
CA GLY A 115 53.21 -60.63 -32.83
C GLY A 115 53.25 -60.30 -34.31
N GLY A 116 54.46 -60.01 -34.78
CA GLY A 116 54.85 -60.02 -36.18
C GLY A 116 56.36 -59.91 -36.32
N GLN A 117 57.10 -60.80 -35.65
CA GLN A 117 58.53 -60.98 -35.89
C GLN A 117 58.75 -61.60 -37.29
N ALA A 118 59.81 -61.12 -37.95
CA ALA A 118 60.75 -61.85 -38.81
C ALA A 118 60.26 -62.62 -40.06
N ALA A 119 60.87 -62.26 -41.20
CA ALA A 119 61.20 -63.02 -42.42
C ALA A 119 60.97 -62.09 -43.62
N GLU A 120 61.85 -61.84 -44.57
CA GLU A 120 63.13 -62.41 -45.03
C GLU A 120 63.87 -61.30 -45.81
#